data_AF-A0A968T4I0-F1
#
_entry.id   AF-A0A968T4I0-F1
#
_cell.length_a   1.000
_cell.length_b   1.000
_cell.length_c   1.000
_cell.angle_alpha   90.00
_cell.angle_beta   90.00
_cell.angle_gamma   90.00
#
_symmetry.space_group_name_H-M   'P 1'
#
loop_
_entity.id
_entity.type
_entity.pdbx_description
1 polymer ?
#
loop_
_entity_poly.entity_id
_entity_poly.type
_entity_poly.pdbx_seq_one_letter_code
_entity_poly.pdbx_strand_id
1 'polypeptide(L)'
;MVFSCHSQNNLEQHIEKIRSEGYSDYSIKPEFSREIYTSIIYLEPFTGRNLRAFGYDMFSEPIRRKAMELARDYNMVALSGKVILVQETDKDVQAGVLMYVPVYIKRMPINNVAGRQKA
;
A
#
# COMPACT_ATOMS: atom_id res chain seq x y z
N MET A 1 8.67 -3.09 1.33
CA MET A 1 7.34 -2.82 1.94
C MET A 1 6.36 -3.81 1.34
N VAL A 2 5.44 -4.35 2.13
CA VAL A 2 4.32 -5.18 1.64
C VAL A 2 3.02 -4.46 1.92
N PHE A 3 2.13 -4.50 0.93
CA PHE A 3 0.85 -3.82 0.98
C PHE A 3 -0.27 -4.85 1.05
N SER A 4 -1.32 -4.50 1.79
CA SER A 4 -2.57 -5.27 1.81
C SER A 4 -3.73 -4.40 1.33
N CYS A 5 -4.68 -5.01 0.63
CA CYS A 5 -5.84 -4.38 0.01
C CYS A 5 -7.13 -4.81 0.72
N HIS A 6 -8.00 -3.86 1.02
CA HIS A 6 -9.23 -4.09 1.80
C HIS A 6 -10.38 -3.28 1.24
N SER A 7 -11.58 -3.86 1.26
CA SER A 7 -12.81 -3.08 1.08
C SER A 7 -13.15 -2.35 2.37
N GLN A 8 -14.02 -1.34 2.27
CA GLN A 8 -14.53 -0.61 3.44
C GLN A 8 -15.13 -1.55 4.51
N ASN A 9 -15.84 -2.60 4.11
CA ASN A 9 -16.47 -3.57 5.03
C ASN A 9 -15.46 -4.41 5.82
N ASN A 10 -14.22 -4.56 5.34
CA ASN A 10 -13.18 -5.36 5.97
C ASN A 10 -12.09 -4.51 6.65
N LEU A 11 -12.26 -3.18 6.66
CA LEU A 11 -11.25 -2.24 7.14
C LEU A 11 -11.01 -2.37 8.65
N GLU A 12 -12.08 -2.41 9.44
CA GLU A 12 -11.99 -2.51 10.91
C GLU A 12 -11.35 -3.83 11.33
N GLN A 13 -11.79 -4.95 10.75
CA GLN A 13 -11.20 -6.27 11.01
C GLN A 13 -9.71 -6.32 10.69
N HIS A 14 -9.28 -5.65 9.61
CA HIS A 14 -7.86 -5.54 9.28
C HIS A 14 -7.08 -4.76 10.34
N ILE A 15 -7.59 -3.60 10.74
CA ILE A 15 -6.95 -2.76 11.75
C ILE A 15 -6.82 -3.51 13.08
N GLU A 16 -7.88 -4.16 13.54
CA GLU A 16 -7.87 -4.97 14.77
C GLU A 16 -6.88 -6.14 14.68
N LYS A 17 -6.83 -6.82 13.54
CA LYS A 17 -5.86 -7.90 13.32
C LYS A 17 -4.44 -7.39 13.49
N ILE A 18 -4.04 -6.33 12.79
CA ILE A 18 -2.67 -5.79 12.88
C ILE A 18 -2.37 -5.27 14.29
N ARG A 19 -3.34 -4.68 14.98
CA ARG A 19 -3.18 -4.28 16.39
C ARG A 19 -2.92 -5.48 17.31
N SER A 20 -3.62 -6.60 17.09
CA SER A 20 -3.44 -7.83 17.86
C SER A 20 -2.08 -8.50 17.63
N GLU A 21 -1.41 -8.21 16.51
CA GLU A 21 -0.05 -8.67 16.20
C GLU A 21 1.06 -7.87 16.91
N GLY A 22 0.71 -6.90 17.76
CA GLY A 22 1.65 -6.11 18.57
C GLY A 22 1.79 -4.64 18.17
N TYR A 23 0.99 -4.17 17.21
CA TYR A 23 1.03 -2.78 16.72
C TYR A 23 -0.20 -1.98 17.19
N SER A 24 -0.33 -1.75 18.50
CA SER A 24 -1.53 -1.15 19.12
C SER A 24 -2.00 0.16 18.48
N ASP A 25 -1.07 0.98 18.01
CA ASP A 25 -1.34 2.32 17.46
C ASP A 25 -1.54 2.31 15.93
N TYR A 26 -1.63 1.12 15.33
CA TYR A 26 -1.85 0.99 13.89
C TYR A 26 -3.18 1.62 13.47
N SER A 27 -3.12 2.42 12.42
CA SER A 27 -4.28 2.95 11.69
C SER A 27 -3.92 3.14 10.22
N ILE A 28 -4.94 3.17 9.36
CA ILE A 28 -4.75 3.46 7.94
C ILE A 28 -4.83 4.96 7.71
N LYS A 29 -3.84 5.51 7.01
CA LYS A 29 -3.69 6.95 6.79
C LYS A 29 -3.53 7.26 5.29
N PRO A 30 -4.15 8.33 4.76
CA PRO A 30 -5.00 9.29 5.46
C PRO A 30 -6.42 8.76 5.73
N GLU A 31 -7.10 9.36 6.70
CA GLU A 31 -8.46 8.97 7.13
C GLU A 31 -9.53 9.62 6.24
N PHE A 32 -9.75 9.07 5.05
CA PHE A 32 -10.84 9.49 4.16
C PHE A 32 -11.65 8.29 3.68
N SER A 33 -12.95 8.50 3.42
CA SER A 33 -13.85 7.44 2.93
C SER A 33 -13.50 7.04 1.49
N ARG A 34 -13.32 5.75 1.25
CA ARG A 34 -12.99 5.15 -0.05
C ARG A 34 -13.57 3.75 -0.17
N GLU A 35 -13.84 3.32 -1.40
CA GLU A 35 -14.34 1.97 -1.68
C GLU A 35 -13.28 0.89 -1.40
N ILE A 36 -12.03 1.20 -1.76
CA ILE A 36 -10.87 0.33 -1.61
C ILE A 36 -9.84 1.08 -0.77
N TYR A 37 -9.21 0.40 0.16
CA TYR A 37 -8.08 0.85 0.95
C TYR A 37 -6.86 -0.01 0.68
N THR A 38 -5.67 0.59 0.68
CA THR A 38 -4.43 -0.15 0.83
C THR A 38 -3.75 0.22 2.14
N SER A 39 -2.74 -0.54 2.55
CA SER A 39 -1.92 -0.20 3.70
C SER A 39 -0.57 -0.89 3.67
N ILE A 40 0.48 -0.22 4.13
CA ILE A 40 1.78 -0.87 4.40
C ILE A 40 1.67 -1.65 5.70
N ILE A 41 1.86 -2.97 5.63
CA ILE A 41 1.81 -3.88 6.78
C ILE A 41 3.16 -4.52 7.12
N TYR A 42 4.10 -4.54 6.17
CA TYR A 42 5.49 -4.91 6.44
C TYR A 42 6.41 -3.83 5.91
N LEU A 43 7.36 -3.41 6.72
CA LEU A 43 8.21 -2.25 6.49
C LEU A 43 9.59 -2.49 7.10
N GLU A 44 10.64 -2.23 6.32
CA GLU A 44 12.03 -2.40 6.76
C GLU A 44 12.93 -1.22 6.33
N PRO A 45 13.91 -0.84 7.16
CA PRO A 45 13.95 -1.11 8.60
C PRO A 45 12.71 -0.58 9.30
N PHE A 46 12.17 -1.34 10.26
CA PHE A 46 11.01 -0.93 11.07
C PHE A 46 11.41 0.08 12.17
N THR A 47 12.12 1.15 11.80
CA THR A 47 12.67 2.13 12.74
C THR A 47 12.74 3.53 12.11
N GLY A 48 12.92 4.54 12.96
CA GLY A 48 13.18 5.91 12.54
C GLY A 48 12.09 6.49 11.61
N ARG A 49 12.51 7.19 10.55
CA ARG A 49 11.60 7.87 9.61
C ARG A 49 10.72 6.91 8.80
N ASN A 50 11.11 5.65 8.69
CA ASN A 50 10.35 4.67 7.91
C ASN A 50 8.98 4.40 8.52
N LEU A 51 8.88 4.43 9.85
CA LEU A 51 7.64 4.16 10.60
C LEU A 51 6.48 5.07 10.18
N ARG A 52 6.76 6.25 9.64
CA ARG A 52 5.73 7.17 9.09
C ARG A 52 4.94 6.55 7.93
N ALA A 53 5.55 5.61 7.20
CA ALA A 53 4.90 4.92 6.09
C ALA A 53 4.06 3.72 6.56
N PHE A 54 4.22 3.25 7.80
CA PHE A 54 3.43 2.12 8.31
C PHE A 54 1.94 2.51 8.39
N GLY A 55 1.06 1.66 7.85
CA GLY A 55 -0.36 1.97 7.70
C GLY A 55 -0.70 2.99 6.60
N TYR A 56 0.28 3.52 5.86
CA TYR A 56 -0.02 4.46 4.78
C TYR A 56 -0.74 3.78 3.61
N ASP A 57 -1.86 4.36 3.20
CA ASP A 57 -2.64 3.97 2.03
C ASP A 57 -2.00 4.52 0.76
N MET A 58 -1.24 3.67 0.07
CA MET A 58 -0.54 4.04 -1.16
C MET A 58 -1.47 4.45 -2.30
N PHE A 59 -2.70 3.94 -2.32
CA PHE A 59 -3.66 4.37 -3.32
C PHE A 59 -4.16 5.80 -3.08
N SER A 60 -3.93 6.41 -1.91
CA SER A 60 -4.41 7.77 -1.65
C SER A 60 -3.71 8.82 -2.52
N GLU A 61 -2.52 8.50 -3.04
CA GLU A 61 -1.73 9.38 -3.91
C GLU A 61 -1.83 8.90 -5.39
N PRO A 62 -2.24 9.77 -6.33
CA PRO A 62 -2.51 9.37 -7.73
C PRO A 62 -1.32 8.74 -8.48
N ILE A 63 -0.10 9.24 -8.30
CA ILE A 63 1.09 8.74 -9.02
C ILE A 63 1.42 7.32 -8.55
N ARG A 64 1.34 7.08 -7.24
CA ARG A 64 1.52 5.75 -6.64
C ARG A 64 0.40 4.80 -7.04
N ARG A 65 -0.86 5.25 -6.97
CA ARG A 65 -2.03 4.47 -7.40
C ARG A 65 -1.85 3.96 -8.83
N LYS A 66 -1.53 4.85 -9.77
CA LYS A 66 -1.34 4.48 -11.18
C LYS A 66 -0.26 3.42 -11.34
N ALA A 67 0.87 3.54 -10.64
CA ALA A 67 1.95 2.55 -10.72
C ALA A 67 1.54 1.19 -10.15
N MET A 68 0.82 1.17 -9.03
CA MET A 68 0.30 -0.06 -8.44
C MET A 68 -0.77 -0.72 -9.34
N GLU A 69 -1.66 0.06 -9.94
CA GLU A 69 -2.65 -0.44 -10.91
C GLU A 69 -1.97 -1.03 -12.14
N LEU A 70 -0.93 -0.40 -12.68
CA LEU A 70 -0.13 -0.96 -13.77
C LEU A 70 0.54 -2.28 -13.36
N ALA A 71 1.17 -2.33 -12.19
CA ALA A 71 1.80 -3.55 -11.68
C ALA A 71 0.77 -4.69 -11.58
N ARG A 72 -0.38 -4.42 -10.94
CA ARG A 72 -1.48 -5.37 -10.76
C ARG A 72 -2.09 -5.81 -12.09
N ASP A 73 -2.40 -4.88 -12.99
CA ASP A 73 -3.19 -5.17 -14.19
C ASP A 73 -2.34 -5.83 -15.28
N TYR A 74 -1.03 -5.58 -15.32
CA TYR A 74 -0.12 -6.20 -16.30
C TYR A 74 0.67 -7.40 -15.75
N ASN A 75 0.55 -7.74 -14.47
CA ASN A 75 1.33 -8.79 -13.81
C ASN A 75 2.85 -8.63 -14.04
N MET A 76 3.33 -7.40 -13.86
CA MET A 76 4.74 -7.06 -14.07
C MET A 76 5.20 -6.04 -13.03
N VAL A 77 6.52 -5.85 -12.95
CA VAL A 77 7.09 -4.79 -12.13
C VAL A 77 6.76 -3.43 -12.75
N ALA A 78 6.32 -2.47 -11.93
CA ALA A 78 6.08 -1.10 -12.36
C ALA A 78 6.80 -0.09 -11.45
N LEU A 79 7.38 0.95 -12.05
CA LEU A 79 7.99 2.07 -11.34
C LEU A 79 7.01 3.23 -11.30
N SER A 80 6.94 3.94 -10.18
CA SER A 80 6.17 5.17 -10.07
C SER A 80 6.83 6.30 -10.86
N GLY A 81 6.05 7.34 -11.16
CA GLY A 81 6.61 8.65 -11.43
C GLY A 81 7.30 9.24 -10.19
N LYS A 82 7.82 10.46 -10.33
CA LYS A 82 8.43 11.21 -9.23
C LYS A 82 7.39 11.45 -8.12
N VAL A 83 7.72 11.05 -6.89
CA VAL A 83 6.89 11.28 -5.70
C VAL A 83 7.74 11.84 -4.57
N ILE A 84 7.13 12.56 -3.63
CA ILE A 84 7.74 12.81 -2.33
C ILE A 84 7.46 11.58 -1.47
N LEU A 85 8.49 10.99 -0.85
CA LEU A 85 8.30 9.82 0.01
C LEU A 85 7.67 10.24 1.34
N VAL A 86 6.78 9.42 1.88
CA VAL A 86 6.08 9.71 3.17
C VAL A 86 7.07 9.79 4.34
N GLN A 87 8.24 9.21 4.17
CA GLN A 87 9.32 9.18 5.16
C GLN A 87 10.08 10.51 5.25
N GLU A 88 9.95 11.38 4.24
CA GLU A 88 10.63 12.67 4.25
C GLU A 88 10.03 13.61 5.30
N THR A 89 10.86 14.55 5.74
CA THR A 89 10.51 15.57 6.73
C THR A 89 10.57 16.96 6.10
N ASP A 90 10.21 18.01 6.82
CA ASP A 90 10.25 19.38 6.29
C ASP A 90 11.67 19.89 5.97
N LYS A 91 12.71 19.16 6.36
CA LYS A 91 14.10 19.40 5.99
C LYS A 91 14.55 18.42 4.92
N ASP A 92 15.20 18.94 3.87
CA ASP A 92 15.79 18.18 2.77
C ASP A 92 14.82 17.21 2.08
N VAL A 93 13.62 17.68 1.73
CA VAL A 93 12.59 16.88 1.04
C VAL A 93 13.14 16.33 -0.28
N GLN A 94 13.40 15.02 -0.32
CA GLN A 94 13.86 14.36 -1.53
C GLN A 94 12.70 13.78 -2.33
N ALA A 95 12.75 14.03 -3.64
CA ALA A 95 11.96 13.27 -4.59
C ALA A 95 12.54 11.85 -4.73
N GLY A 96 11.64 10.87 -4.83
CA GLY A 96 11.98 9.48 -5.05
C GLY A 96 11.04 8.82 -6.06
N VAL A 97 11.29 7.54 -6.27
CA VAL A 97 10.44 6.64 -7.06
C VAL A 97 10.24 5.35 -6.26
N LEU A 98 9.09 4.72 -6.46
CA LEU A 98 8.72 3.45 -5.83
C LEU A 98 8.55 2.39 -6.91
N MET A 99 9.07 1.20 -6.64
CA MET A 99 8.92 0.03 -7.51
C MET A 99 7.91 -0.93 -6.87
N TYR A 100 6.92 -1.36 -7.66
CA TYR A 100 5.84 -2.24 -7.23
C TYR A 100 5.91 -3.58 -7.95
N VAL A 101 5.70 -4.65 -7.19
CA VAL A 101 5.59 -6.03 -7.69
C VAL A 101 4.26 -6.58 -7.18
N PRO A 102 3.37 -7.09 -8.05
CA PRO A 102 2.08 -7.61 -7.62
C PRO A 102 2.25 -8.98 -6.94
N VAL A 103 1.45 -9.24 -5.92
CA VAL A 103 1.33 -10.54 -5.25
C VAL A 103 -0.15 -10.88 -5.21
N TYR A 104 -0.53 -12.04 -5.73
CA TYR A 104 -1.93 -12.48 -5.84
C TYR A 104 -2.25 -13.59 -4.86
N ILE A 105 -3.51 -13.67 -4.44
CA ILE A 105 -4.00 -14.77 -3.62
C ILE A 105 -3.90 -16.08 -4.42
N LYS A 106 -3.32 -17.10 -3.77
CA LYS A 106 -3.11 -18.41 -4.38
C LYS A 106 -4.44 -18.99 -4.86
N ARG A 107 -4.45 -19.57 -6.06
CA ARG A 107 -5.62 -20.18 -6.73
C ARG A 107 -6.70 -19.20 -7.20
N MET A 108 -6.45 -17.88 -7.20
CA MET A 108 -7.35 -16.93 -7.88
C MET A 108 -7.00 -16.79 -9.37
N PRO A 109 -7.98 -16.53 -10.26
CA PRO A 109 -7.72 -16.35 -11.68
C PRO A 109 -6.87 -15.11 -11.96
N ILE A 110 -5.74 -15.27 -12.65
CA ILE A 110 -4.84 -14.15 -13.02
C ILE A 110 -4.60 -14.01 -14.54
N ASN A 111 -5.37 -14.75 -15.35
CA ASN A 111 -5.20 -14.81 -16.80
C ASN A 111 -5.72 -13.57 -17.55
N ASN A 112 -6.52 -12.73 -16.90
CA ASN A 112 -7.00 -11.46 -17.44
C ASN A 112 -7.00 -10.36 -16.38
N VAL A 113 -7.21 -9.10 -16.79
CA VAL A 113 -7.19 -7.94 -15.90
C VAL A 113 -8.23 -8.05 -14.79
N ALA A 114 -9.48 -8.39 -15.13
CA ALA A 114 -10.56 -8.50 -14.15
C ALA A 114 -10.30 -9.58 -13.08
N GLY A 115 -9.65 -10.68 -13.45
CA GLY A 115 -9.18 -11.71 -12.53
C GLY A 115 -8.11 -11.16 -11.59
N ARG A 116 -7.08 -10.51 -12.14
CA ARG A 116 -5.99 -9.89 -11.35
C ARG A 116 -6.46 -8.77 -10.42
N GLN A 117 -7.54 -8.08 -10.76
CA GLN A 117 -8.13 -7.03 -9.91
C GLN A 117 -8.90 -7.60 -8.70
N LYS A 118 -9.38 -8.86 -8.81
CA LYS A 118 -10.11 -9.56 -7.76
C LYS A 118 -9.25 -10.52 -6.95
N ALA A 119 -8.11 -10.93 -7.51
CA ALA A 119 -7.11 -11.84 -6.94
C ALA A 119 -6.25 -11.19 -5.86
#